data_AF-A0A4Y8LEF2-F1
#
_entry.id   AF-A0A4Y8LEF2-F1
#
_cell.length_a   1.000
_cell.length_b   1.000
_cell.length_c   1.000
_cell.angle_alpha   90.00
_cell.angle_beta   90.00
_cell.angle_gamma   90.00
#
_symmetry.space_group_name_H-M   'P 1'
#
loop_
_entity.id
_entity.type
_entity.pdbx_description
1 polymer ?
#
loop_
_entity_poly.entity_id
_entity_poly.type
_entity_poly.pdbx_seq_one_letter_code
_entity_poly.pdbx_strand_id
1 'polypeptide(L)'
;MTYCVAWKKNEHVFLLADSITSTLLEEDFLTGTSSFGEIEGLYTNYWVRETSQKIIKVNENTAVAYSCNDEKLALDVINNFYYIDTVSIKEILYMICNSYTSDEFELIVISKTEDKNRIFHLKNSKFKEIEEFISIGSGNLIPNLSSAIKEVINEYDNENQNDNGIYLANVISTLQCMSLKHHYIQYGVGGAYFGLYLGDDIKWCKDLMYHFSNNIENKNVISLLCRYDTIFYASSYNGDYRYFFDKAIQKKLKENKYVLESIVKTLNTVIPHYVVFYDFQTNSRVFITINAFSVTDQIKLWIKRCANEVKYAILPSLNIATFLRDCSASNELIPLRYMINSSPTTFIPREEFIIENGLESLVLDLDLLYDFDFKYIRLRSDALIKKRLEGSISQYRNIIIIDAHYLDTLINEKITYYRQANIEMKLGLDLNLRLEPIVKKFATQIASDRFEDYSIQLLVNKRISSYLKTIIVDWKLRYHNFFITEDNNENYLTKNIVSTIKDFYKNESFFHIDKIILFCEDPRVNEILQLVPESNFEMENVDILLIREINLLTNMDGRFRYIMSDWLIGEMYDLPYDAIGYSEMLIEKTLIANEE
;
A
#
# COMPACT_ATOMS: atom_id res chain seq x y z
N MET A 1 29.39 7.71 2.68
CA MET A 1 29.07 8.18 4.04
C MET A 1 27.70 7.64 4.45
N THR A 2 27.47 7.39 5.74
CA THR A 2 26.22 6.79 6.26
C THR A 2 26.23 6.75 7.79
N TYR A 3 25.07 6.54 8.40
CA TYR A 3 24.93 6.09 9.77
C TYR A 3 24.04 4.85 9.86
N CYS A 4 24.60 3.74 10.35
CA CYS A 4 23.83 2.54 10.69
C CYS A 4 24.06 2.18 12.16
N VAL A 5 23.02 1.74 12.85
CA VAL A 5 23.06 1.43 14.29
C VAL A 5 22.31 0.14 14.56
N ALA A 6 22.86 -0.70 15.42
CA ALA A 6 22.15 -1.85 15.99
C ALA A 6 22.34 -1.95 17.49
N TRP A 7 21.32 -2.46 18.16
CA TRP A 7 21.36 -2.68 19.60
C TRP A 7 20.46 -3.83 20.04
N LYS A 8 20.72 -4.36 21.23
CA LYS A 8 19.86 -5.34 21.91
C LYS A 8 18.97 -4.66 22.94
N LYS A 9 17.73 -5.12 23.05
CA LYS A 9 16.82 -4.82 24.16
C LYS A 9 16.04 -6.09 24.46
N ASN A 10 16.19 -6.61 25.67
CA ASN A 10 15.69 -7.94 26.04
C ASN A 10 16.20 -9.00 25.02
N GLU A 11 15.32 -9.91 24.57
CA GLU A 11 15.63 -10.91 23.54
C GLU A 11 15.56 -10.38 22.10
N HIS A 12 15.37 -9.08 21.90
CA HIS A 12 15.18 -8.48 20.57
C HIS A 12 16.42 -7.71 20.11
N VAL A 13 16.66 -7.73 18.81
CA VAL A 13 17.72 -6.97 18.15
C VAL A 13 17.10 -5.94 17.23
N PHE A 14 17.56 -4.70 17.29
CA PHE A 14 17.07 -3.61 16.46
C PHE A 14 18.17 -3.15 15.51
N LEU A 15 17.78 -2.69 14.32
CA LEU A 15 18.68 -2.20 13.27
C LEU A 15 18.05 -0.98 12.60
N LEU A 16 18.79 0.12 12.49
CA LEU A 16 18.38 1.33 11.77
C LEU A 16 19.49 1.85 10.85
N ALA A 17 19.10 2.58 9.81
CA ALA A 17 20.01 3.23 8.88
C ALA A 17 19.38 4.50 8.28
N ASP A 18 20.25 5.34 7.71
CA ASP A 18 19.89 6.53 6.94
C ASP A 18 19.80 6.24 5.42
N SER A 19 19.22 7.13 4.62
CA SER A 19 19.09 6.96 3.16
C SER A 19 20.10 7.75 2.30
N ILE A 20 20.93 8.58 2.93
CA ILE A 20 21.90 9.45 2.24
C ILE A 20 23.11 8.69 1.70
N THR A 21 23.54 8.98 0.48
CA THR A 21 24.83 8.56 -0.07
C THR A 21 25.70 9.78 -0.35
N SER A 22 26.99 9.53 -0.55
CA SER A 22 27.96 10.58 -0.84
C SER A 22 28.94 10.14 -1.91
N THR A 23 29.38 11.06 -2.77
CA THR A 23 30.39 10.80 -3.81
C THR A 23 31.43 11.92 -3.90
N LEU A 24 32.65 11.59 -4.34
CA LEU A 24 33.69 12.58 -4.65
C LEU A 24 33.57 13.13 -6.08
N LEU A 25 32.84 12.43 -6.95
CA LEU A 25 32.66 12.81 -8.35
C LEU A 25 31.37 13.62 -8.50
N GLU A 26 31.43 14.69 -9.29
CA GLU A 26 30.28 15.57 -9.59
C GLU A 26 29.20 14.88 -10.43
N GLU A 27 29.58 13.85 -11.19
CA GLU A 27 28.74 13.20 -12.20
C GLU A 27 27.46 12.61 -11.55
N ASP A 28 26.32 13.23 -11.90
CA ASP A 28 24.92 12.93 -11.56
C ASP A 28 24.22 13.62 -10.36
N PHE A 29 24.85 14.62 -9.71
CA PHE A 29 24.23 15.33 -8.57
C PHE A 29 23.77 16.75 -8.96
N LEU A 30 22.58 16.88 -9.54
CA LEU A 30 21.87 18.17 -9.57
C LEU A 30 21.49 18.57 -8.14
N THR A 31 21.72 19.84 -7.76
CA THR A 31 21.28 20.37 -6.46
C THR A 31 19.77 20.19 -6.30
N GLY A 32 19.36 19.66 -5.15
CA GLY A 32 17.97 19.27 -4.89
C GLY A 32 17.64 19.35 -3.40
N THR A 33 16.55 18.71 -3.01
CA THR A 33 16.16 18.56 -1.60
C THR A 33 15.86 17.11 -1.28
N SER A 34 16.24 16.65 -0.08
CA SER A 34 15.90 15.32 0.41
C SER A 34 14.38 15.18 0.61
N SER A 35 13.88 13.96 0.84
CA SER A 35 12.49 13.74 1.24
C SER A 35 12.09 14.55 2.47
N PHE A 36 13.03 14.93 3.33
CA PHE A 36 12.79 15.76 4.51
C PHE A 36 13.14 17.24 4.32
N GLY A 37 13.40 17.68 3.09
CA GLY A 37 13.67 19.08 2.77
C GLY A 37 15.10 19.55 3.10
N GLU A 38 16.02 18.64 3.42
CA GLU A 38 17.43 18.97 3.57
C GLU A 38 18.05 19.29 2.21
N ILE A 39 18.96 20.24 2.15
CA ILE A 39 19.59 20.65 0.87
C ILE A 39 20.55 19.54 0.41
N GLU A 40 20.35 19.04 -0.81
CA GLU A 40 21.27 18.09 -1.45
C GLU A 40 22.28 18.87 -2.30
N GLY A 41 23.55 18.47 -2.26
CA GLY A 41 24.60 19.20 -2.98
C GLY A 41 26.01 18.98 -2.45
N LEU A 42 26.90 19.91 -2.78
CA LEU A 42 28.31 19.87 -2.39
C LEU A 42 28.51 20.34 -0.95
N TYR A 43 29.08 19.46 -0.13
CA TYR A 43 29.50 19.76 1.23
C TYR A 43 31.00 19.55 1.36
N THR A 44 31.73 20.64 1.57
CA THR A 44 33.20 20.66 1.64
C THR A 44 33.85 20.15 0.34
N ASN A 45 33.97 18.84 0.15
CA ASN A 45 34.65 18.19 -0.97
C ASN A 45 33.94 16.93 -1.49
N TYR A 46 32.69 16.70 -1.09
CA TYR A 46 31.88 15.59 -1.55
C TYR A 46 30.43 16.03 -1.77
N TRP A 47 29.78 15.37 -2.72
CA TRP A 47 28.36 15.56 -3.00
C TRP A 47 27.53 14.61 -2.14
N VAL A 48 26.37 15.09 -1.70
CA VAL A 48 25.45 14.37 -0.82
C VAL A 48 24.04 14.37 -1.41
N ARG A 49 23.38 13.20 -1.43
CA ARG A 49 22.00 13.03 -1.91
C ARG A 49 21.34 11.82 -1.29
N GLU A 50 20.02 11.81 -1.26
CA GLU A 50 19.24 10.66 -0.83
C GLU A 50 19.05 9.65 -1.98
N THR A 51 19.69 8.48 -1.90
CA THR A 51 19.67 7.53 -3.04
C THR A 51 19.63 6.05 -2.69
N SER A 52 19.73 5.63 -1.42
CA SER A 52 19.95 4.21 -1.11
C SER A 52 19.25 3.72 0.15
N GLN A 53 18.75 2.49 0.10
CA GLN A 53 18.33 1.71 1.26
C GLN A 53 19.50 0.84 1.74
N LYS A 54 20.04 1.17 2.91
CA LYS A 54 21.24 0.51 3.44
C LYS A 54 20.98 -0.69 4.36
N ILE A 55 19.73 -1.09 4.51
CA ILE A 55 19.34 -2.33 5.20
C ILE A 55 18.77 -3.30 4.18
N ILE A 56 19.35 -4.49 4.10
CA ILE A 56 18.90 -5.57 3.22
C ILE A 56 18.39 -6.71 4.09
N LYS A 57 17.10 -7.05 3.94
CA LYS A 57 16.52 -8.25 4.54
C LYS A 57 16.88 -9.44 3.66
N VAL A 58 17.68 -10.36 4.19
CA VAL A 58 18.11 -11.56 3.46
C VAL A 58 17.01 -12.62 3.51
N ASN A 59 16.43 -12.84 4.70
CA ASN A 59 15.28 -13.70 4.93
C ASN A 59 14.54 -13.26 6.22
N GLU A 60 13.59 -14.05 6.71
CA GLU A 60 12.82 -13.72 7.92
C GLU A 60 13.65 -13.67 9.21
N ASN A 61 14.89 -14.16 9.19
CA ASN A 61 15.72 -14.29 10.39
C ASN A 61 17.04 -13.51 10.30
N THR A 62 17.39 -12.95 9.14
CA THR A 62 18.67 -12.30 8.89
C THR A 62 18.52 -11.01 8.07
N ALA A 63 19.14 -9.94 8.54
CA ALA A 63 19.28 -8.68 7.82
C ALA A 63 20.68 -8.10 7.98
N VAL A 64 21.09 -7.32 6.99
CA VAL A 64 22.43 -6.72 6.92
C VAL A 64 22.29 -5.22 6.70
N ALA A 65 22.98 -4.42 7.52
CA ALA A 65 23.25 -3.02 7.21
C ALA A 65 24.71 -2.83 6.80
N TYR A 66 24.96 -1.88 5.91
CA TYR A 66 26.28 -1.67 5.35
C TYR A 66 26.72 -0.20 5.33
N SER A 67 28.04 -0.02 5.48
CA SER A 67 28.76 1.21 5.18
C SER A 67 29.91 0.87 4.26
N CYS A 68 30.09 1.61 3.16
CA CYS A 68 31.10 1.30 2.17
C CYS A 68 31.60 2.53 1.40
N ASN A 69 32.76 2.37 0.79
CA ASN A 69 33.30 3.29 -0.21
C ASN A 69 32.79 2.95 -1.62
N ASP A 70 32.54 1.67 -1.91
CA ASP A 70 31.94 1.17 -3.15
C ASP A 70 30.69 0.32 -2.85
N GLU A 71 29.52 0.81 -3.25
CA GLU A 71 28.25 0.12 -3.05
C GLU A 71 28.16 -1.20 -3.84
N LYS A 72 28.81 -1.31 -5.00
CA LYS A 72 28.81 -2.56 -5.78
C LYS A 72 29.51 -3.67 -4.99
N LEU A 73 30.66 -3.36 -4.40
CA LEU A 73 31.39 -4.29 -3.55
C LEU A 73 30.54 -4.74 -2.36
N ALA A 74 29.90 -3.79 -1.65
CA ALA A 74 29.04 -4.12 -0.52
C ALA A 74 27.90 -5.07 -0.93
N LEU A 75 27.24 -4.80 -2.06
CA LEU A 75 26.17 -5.68 -2.56
C LEU A 75 26.69 -7.06 -2.98
N ASP A 76 27.89 -7.15 -3.53
CA ASP A 76 28.50 -8.44 -3.89
C ASP A 76 28.88 -9.25 -2.65
N VAL A 77 29.37 -8.59 -1.58
CA VAL A 77 29.59 -9.22 -0.29
C VAL A 77 28.26 -9.72 0.29
N ILE A 78 27.21 -8.89 0.24
CA ILE A 78 25.90 -9.23 0.79
C ILE A 78 25.27 -10.43 0.08
N ASN A 79 25.56 -10.65 -1.20
CA ASN A 79 25.06 -11.82 -1.94
C ASN A 79 25.45 -13.16 -1.31
N ASN A 80 26.53 -13.21 -0.53
CA ASN A 80 26.94 -14.42 0.18
C ASN A 80 25.94 -14.84 1.27
N PHE A 81 25.15 -13.91 1.81
CA PHE A 81 24.15 -14.24 2.83
C PHE A 81 22.93 -14.97 2.26
N TYR A 82 22.69 -14.95 0.94
CA TYR A 82 21.62 -15.75 0.35
C TYR A 82 21.87 -17.28 0.40
N TYR A 83 23.06 -17.72 0.81
CA TYR A 83 23.36 -19.14 1.06
C TYR A 83 23.02 -19.61 2.48
N ILE A 84 22.41 -18.74 3.31
CA ILE A 84 22.15 -19.01 4.74
C ILE A 84 21.20 -20.18 5.00
N ASP A 85 20.39 -20.58 4.03
CA ASP A 85 19.55 -21.77 4.13
C ASP A 85 20.36 -23.08 4.05
N THR A 86 21.63 -22.99 3.62
CA THR A 86 22.52 -24.14 3.41
C THR A 86 23.79 -24.10 4.27
N VAL A 87 24.19 -22.92 4.74
CA VAL A 87 25.45 -22.67 5.45
C VAL A 87 25.17 -21.82 6.68
N SER A 88 25.83 -22.11 7.81
CA SER A 88 25.62 -21.33 9.02
C SER A 88 26.10 -19.88 8.86
N ILE A 89 25.49 -18.93 9.58
CA ILE A 89 25.89 -17.52 9.51
C ILE A 89 27.37 -17.32 9.82
N LYS A 90 27.92 -18.06 10.79
CA LYS A 90 29.34 -17.95 11.17
C LYS A 90 30.25 -18.42 10.05
N GLU A 91 29.91 -19.50 9.36
CA GLU A 91 30.66 -19.98 8.19
C GLU A 91 30.60 -18.98 7.04
N ILE A 92 29.44 -18.38 6.77
CA ILE A 92 29.30 -17.30 5.76
C ILE A 92 30.21 -16.12 6.13
N LEU A 93 30.19 -15.68 7.39
CA LEU A 93 31.07 -14.61 7.87
C LEU A 93 32.55 -14.96 7.71
N TYR A 94 32.95 -16.20 8.03
CA TYR A 94 34.33 -16.67 7.78
C TYR A 94 34.69 -16.67 6.28
N MET A 95 33.78 -17.12 5.41
CA MET A 95 33.99 -17.09 3.96
C MET A 95 34.19 -15.66 3.46
N ILE A 96 33.38 -14.71 3.94
CA ILE A 96 33.51 -13.29 3.61
C ILE A 96 34.86 -12.76 4.11
N CYS A 97 35.22 -13.00 5.37
CA CYS A 97 36.52 -12.60 5.94
C CYS A 97 37.71 -13.13 5.13
N ASN A 98 37.62 -14.34 4.61
CA ASN A 98 38.70 -14.96 3.82
C ASN A 98 38.75 -14.49 2.36
N SER A 99 37.61 -14.08 1.80
CA SER A 99 37.48 -13.72 0.38
C SER A 99 37.66 -12.24 0.11
N TYR A 100 37.36 -11.39 1.11
CA TYR A 100 37.40 -9.94 0.97
C TYR A 100 38.39 -9.35 1.99
N THR A 101 39.49 -8.78 1.50
CA THR A 101 40.62 -8.30 2.33
C THR A 101 40.68 -6.77 2.49
N SER A 102 39.56 -6.04 2.36
CA SER A 102 39.59 -4.57 2.30
C SER A 102 38.89 -3.88 3.47
N ASP A 103 39.39 -2.68 3.80
CA ASP A 103 38.77 -1.72 4.72
C ASP A 103 37.67 -0.89 4.00
N GLU A 104 37.23 -1.33 2.82
CA GLU A 104 36.31 -0.57 1.94
C GLU A 104 34.85 -0.76 2.31
N PHE A 105 34.54 -1.70 3.20
CA PHE A 105 33.20 -1.92 3.72
C PHE A 105 33.21 -2.34 5.19
N GLU A 106 32.11 -2.05 5.86
CA GLU A 106 31.82 -2.39 7.24
C GLU A 106 30.34 -2.82 7.32
N LEU A 107 30.06 -3.98 7.93
CA LEU A 107 28.71 -4.53 8.01
C LEU A 107 28.25 -4.69 9.45
N ILE A 108 26.97 -4.45 9.68
CA ILE A 108 26.24 -4.99 10.82
C ILE A 108 25.31 -6.08 10.31
N VAL A 109 25.43 -7.29 10.85
CA VAL A 109 24.56 -8.41 10.51
C VAL A 109 23.76 -8.80 11.73
N ILE A 110 22.45 -8.75 11.64
CA ILE A 110 21.56 -9.29 12.67
C ILE A 110 21.07 -10.65 12.20
N SER A 111 21.09 -11.65 13.08
CA SER A 111 20.66 -13.00 12.71
C SER A 111 20.16 -13.79 13.92
N LYS A 112 19.10 -14.59 13.74
CA LYS A 112 18.64 -15.57 14.72
C LYS A 112 19.45 -16.86 14.56
N THR A 113 20.18 -17.23 15.60
CA THR A 113 21.04 -18.44 15.63
C THR A 113 20.81 -19.20 16.91
N GLU A 114 20.55 -20.51 16.82
CA GLU A 114 20.29 -21.35 18.00
C GLU A 114 19.20 -20.73 18.90
N ASP A 115 18.12 -20.23 18.29
CA ASP A 115 17.02 -19.52 18.94
C ASP A 115 17.38 -18.23 19.69
N LYS A 116 18.58 -17.68 19.46
CA LYS A 116 19.02 -16.40 20.02
C LYS A 116 19.26 -15.36 18.93
N ASN A 117 18.75 -14.16 19.17
CA ASN A 117 18.98 -13.02 18.29
C ASN A 117 20.37 -12.44 18.57
N ARG A 118 21.21 -12.36 17.54
CA ARG A 118 22.60 -11.93 17.64
C ARG A 118 22.90 -10.77 16.70
N ILE A 119 23.93 -10.00 17.07
CA ILE A 119 24.50 -8.92 16.27
C ILE A 119 25.95 -9.31 15.97
N PHE A 120 26.32 -9.34 14.70
CA PHE A 120 27.69 -9.49 14.25
C PHE A 120 28.16 -8.20 13.60
N HIS A 121 29.38 -7.80 13.92
CA HIS A 121 30.04 -6.65 13.33
C HIS A 121 31.23 -7.14 12.52
N LEU A 122 31.23 -6.86 11.22
CA LEU A 122 32.28 -7.23 10.29
C LEU A 122 33.03 -5.97 9.85
N LYS A 123 34.35 -5.96 10.08
CA LYS A 123 35.25 -4.87 9.70
C LYS A 123 36.67 -5.41 9.50
N ASN A 124 37.36 -4.92 8.47
CA ASN A 124 38.77 -5.24 8.18
C ASN A 124 39.00 -6.77 8.16
N SER A 125 38.13 -7.47 7.43
CA SER A 125 38.19 -8.93 7.23
C SER A 125 38.12 -9.75 8.52
N LYS A 126 37.54 -9.19 9.57
CA LYS A 126 37.27 -9.87 10.84
C LYS A 126 35.85 -9.59 11.27
N PHE A 127 35.23 -10.55 11.94
CA PHE A 127 33.95 -10.33 12.60
C PHE A 127 34.05 -10.57 14.10
N LYS A 128 33.18 -9.89 14.84
CA LYS A 128 32.94 -10.11 16.27
C LYS A 128 31.44 -10.08 16.54
N GLU A 129 31.04 -10.79 17.59
CA GLU A 129 29.69 -10.66 18.13
C GLU A 129 29.61 -9.40 19.00
N ILE A 130 28.50 -8.68 18.92
CA ILE A 130 28.22 -7.47 19.69
C ILE A 130 27.15 -7.79 20.73
N GLU A 131 27.42 -7.44 21.98
CA GLU A 131 26.49 -7.73 23.07
C GLU A 131 25.37 -6.71 23.19
N GLU A 132 25.67 -5.41 23.14
CA GLU A 132 24.68 -4.37 23.47
C GLU A 132 24.42 -3.40 22.34
N PHE A 133 25.46 -2.72 21.83
CA PHE A 133 25.29 -1.62 20.89
C PHE A 133 26.48 -1.53 19.92
N ILE A 134 26.19 -1.23 18.65
CA ILE A 134 27.18 -0.88 17.64
C ILE A 134 26.63 0.19 16.70
N SER A 135 27.49 1.11 16.27
CA SER A 135 27.22 2.02 15.18
C SER A 135 28.39 2.02 14.20
N ILE A 136 28.08 2.15 12.90
CA ILE A 136 29.06 2.13 11.81
C ILE A 136 28.84 3.32 10.87
N GLY A 137 29.83 3.60 10.03
CA GLY A 137 29.81 4.71 9.08
C GLY A 137 30.22 6.06 9.66
N SER A 138 30.13 7.10 8.83
CA SER A 138 30.53 8.47 9.17
C SER A 138 29.71 9.09 10.30
N GLY A 139 28.46 8.66 10.51
CA GLY A 139 27.64 9.17 11.61
C GLY A 139 28.20 8.86 13.00
N ASN A 140 29.01 7.80 13.14
CA ASN A 140 29.70 7.51 14.40
C ASN A 140 30.80 8.55 14.72
N LEU A 141 31.20 9.37 13.74
CA LEU A 141 32.17 10.45 13.91
C LEU A 141 31.52 11.79 14.24
N ILE A 142 30.18 11.90 14.13
CA ILE A 142 29.44 13.12 14.48
C ILE A 142 29.50 13.29 16.02
N PRO A 143 29.99 14.43 16.53
CA PRO A 143 30.09 14.66 17.96
C PRO A 143 28.77 14.41 18.69
N ASN A 144 28.82 13.63 19.77
CA ASN A 144 27.71 13.31 20.65
C ASN A 144 26.52 12.53 20.03
N LEU A 145 26.53 12.22 18.73
CA LEU A 145 25.41 11.51 18.10
C LEU A 145 25.24 10.09 18.67
N SER A 146 26.30 9.29 18.66
CA SER A 146 26.26 7.92 19.20
C SER A 146 25.92 7.87 20.69
N SER A 147 26.32 8.87 21.49
CA SER A 147 25.94 8.94 22.91
C SER A 147 24.47 9.33 23.10
N ALA A 148 23.98 10.31 22.34
CA ALA A 148 22.59 10.73 22.39
C ALA A 148 21.65 9.61 21.96
N ILE A 149 22.00 8.84 20.93
CA ILE A 149 21.19 7.69 20.51
C ILE A 149 21.15 6.59 21.56
N LYS A 150 22.26 6.34 22.28
CA LYS A 150 22.24 5.42 23.43
C LYS A 150 21.35 5.93 24.55
N GLU A 151 21.40 7.22 24.85
CA GLU A 151 20.53 7.85 25.87
C GLU A 151 19.06 7.67 25.51
N VAL A 152 18.69 8.00 24.27
CA VAL A 152 17.36 7.78 23.70
C VAL A 152 16.93 6.32 23.82
N ILE A 153 17.78 5.37 23.41
CA ILE A 153 17.52 3.91 23.49
C ILE A 153 17.22 3.47 24.93
N ASN A 154 18.01 3.95 25.90
CA ASN A 154 17.90 3.57 27.31
C ASN A 154 16.70 4.21 28.00
N GLU A 155 16.40 5.48 27.69
CA GLU A 155 15.24 6.21 28.24
C GLU A 155 13.95 5.45 27.91
N TYR A 156 13.78 5.03 26.66
CA TYR A 156 12.61 4.28 26.23
C TYR A 156 12.53 2.84 26.76
N ASP A 157 13.66 2.24 27.17
CA ASP A 157 13.65 0.91 27.78
C ASP A 157 13.03 0.97 29.18
N ASN A 158 13.36 2.02 29.94
CA ASN A 158 12.85 2.24 31.29
C ASN A 158 11.35 2.54 31.36
N GLU A 159 10.71 2.93 30.25
CA GLU A 159 9.28 3.24 30.20
C GLU A 159 8.37 2.00 30.13
N ASN A 160 8.93 0.78 30.23
CA ASN A 160 8.19 -0.49 30.09
C ASN A 160 7.36 -0.56 28.79
N GLN A 161 7.84 0.06 27.71
CA GLN A 161 7.17 -0.03 26.42
C GLN A 161 7.33 -1.44 25.85
N ASN A 162 6.29 -2.25 26.02
CA ASN A 162 6.26 -3.66 25.61
C ASN A 162 6.08 -3.83 24.09
N ASP A 163 5.62 -2.79 23.38
CA ASP A 163 5.51 -2.83 21.92
C ASP A 163 6.82 -2.38 21.26
N ASN A 164 7.57 -3.37 20.76
CA ASN A 164 8.84 -3.16 20.05
C ASN A 164 8.68 -2.32 18.78
N GLY A 165 7.50 -2.36 18.13
CA GLY A 165 7.21 -1.53 16.97
C GLY A 165 7.06 -0.06 17.33
N ILE A 166 6.37 0.25 18.44
CA ILE A 166 6.26 1.64 18.93
C ILE A 166 7.63 2.14 19.42
N TYR A 167 8.37 1.28 20.14
CA TYR A 167 9.73 1.58 20.60
C TYR A 167 10.66 1.97 19.44
N LEU A 168 10.74 1.13 18.41
CA LEU A 168 11.57 1.38 17.23
C LEU A 168 11.15 2.68 16.51
N ALA A 169 9.85 2.88 16.30
CA ALA A 169 9.33 4.10 15.66
C ALA A 169 9.68 5.37 16.44
N ASN A 170 9.69 5.32 17.78
CA ASN A 170 10.09 6.45 18.61
C ASN A 170 11.59 6.75 18.52
N VAL A 171 12.45 5.74 18.49
CA VAL A 171 13.89 5.92 18.29
C VAL A 171 14.18 6.51 16.90
N ILE A 172 13.60 5.94 15.86
CA ILE A 172 13.74 6.42 14.47
C ILE A 172 13.29 7.87 14.35
N SER A 173 12.10 8.20 14.85
CA SER A 173 11.61 9.58 14.79
C SER A 173 12.43 10.55 15.63
N THR A 174 13.15 10.10 16.67
CA THR A 174 14.02 11.00 17.47
C THR A 174 15.24 11.35 16.65
N LEU A 175 15.87 10.32 16.09
CA LEU A 175 17.03 10.47 15.22
C LEU A 175 16.70 11.32 13.98
N GLN A 176 15.52 11.13 13.38
CA GLN A 176 15.04 11.96 12.27
C GLN A 176 14.98 13.45 12.67
N CYS A 177 14.33 13.79 13.78
CA CYS A 177 14.24 15.16 14.27
C CYS A 177 15.62 15.76 14.59
N MET A 178 16.49 14.99 15.26
CA MET A 178 17.86 15.40 15.57
C MET A 178 18.66 15.69 14.30
N SER A 179 18.58 14.79 13.30
CA SER A 179 19.29 14.94 12.04
C SER A 179 18.94 16.23 11.31
N LEU A 180 17.65 16.57 11.27
CA LEU A 180 17.16 17.77 10.62
C LEU A 180 17.57 19.03 11.37
N LYS A 181 17.38 19.05 12.70
CA LYS A 181 17.70 20.21 13.55
C LYS A 181 19.18 20.57 13.55
N HIS A 182 20.03 19.55 13.54
CA HIS A 182 21.49 19.69 13.64
C HIS A 182 22.22 19.55 12.30
N HIS A 183 21.47 19.53 11.19
CA HIS A 183 21.97 19.51 9.82
C HIS A 183 23.00 18.41 9.56
N TYR A 184 22.72 17.16 9.99
CA TYR A 184 23.68 16.07 9.83
C TYR A 184 24.00 15.73 8.38
N ILE A 185 23.18 16.16 7.41
CA ILE A 185 23.43 15.97 5.98
C ILE A 185 24.81 16.49 5.56
N GLN A 186 25.34 17.51 6.24
CA GLN A 186 26.69 18.06 6.00
C GLN A 186 27.84 17.10 6.36
N TYR A 187 27.53 15.98 7.02
CA TYR A 187 28.44 14.87 7.35
C TYR A 187 28.13 13.61 6.52
N GLY A 188 27.31 13.75 5.47
CA GLY A 188 26.84 12.65 4.63
C GLY A 188 25.95 11.66 5.37
N VAL A 189 25.13 12.15 6.31
CA VAL A 189 24.22 11.37 7.16
C VAL A 189 22.88 12.09 7.24
N GLY A 190 21.77 11.44 6.89
CA GLY A 190 20.46 12.09 6.96
C GLY A 190 19.47 11.52 5.98
N GLY A 191 18.67 12.38 5.34
CA GLY A 191 17.55 11.95 4.52
C GLY A 191 16.50 11.32 5.43
N ALA A 192 16.00 10.16 5.04
CA ALA A 192 15.09 9.38 5.83
C ALA A 192 15.81 8.32 6.66
N TYR A 193 15.43 8.22 7.94
CA TYR A 193 15.81 7.09 8.78
C TYR A 193 14.72 6.03 8.78
N PHE A 194 15.15 4.78 8.69
CA PHE A 194 14.29 3.60 8.68
C PHE A 194 14.97 2.46 9.44
N GLY A 195 14.19 1.45 9.78
CA GLY A 195 14.72 0.34 10.54
C GLY A 195 13.77 -0.84 10.67
N LEU A 196 14.29 -1.89 11.24
CA LEU A 196 13.60 -3.14 11.53
C LEU A 196 14.06 -3.68 12.89
N TYR A 197 13.31 -4.64 13.42
CA TYR A 197 13.74 -5.41 14.57
C TYR A 197 13.57 -6.91 14.31
N LEU A 198 14.41 -7.70 14.95
CA LEU A 198 14.39 -9.15 14.96
C LEU A 198 13.90 -9.61 16.34
N GLY A 199 12.72 -10.22 16.35
CA GLY A 199 12.14 -10.93 17.50
C GLY A 199 12.08 -12.43 17.19
N ASP A 200 10.87 -12.96 17.00
CA ASP A 200 10.71 -14.30 16.43
C ASP A 200 11.11 -14.36 14.96
N ASP A 201 10.76 -13.28 14.24
CA ASP A 201 10.97 -12.97 12.84
C ASP A 201 11.38 -11.49 12.69
N ILE A 202 11.85 -11.11 11.51
CA ILE A 202 12.20 -9.73 11.15
C ILE A 202 10.93 -8.95 10.82
N LYS A 203 10.76 -7.84 11.53
CA LYS A 203 9.65 -6.90 11.34
C LYS A 203 10.17 -5.50 11.08
N TRP A 204 9.81 -4.95 9.92
CA TRP A 204 10.06 -3.55 9.60
C TRP A 204 9.28 -2.61 10.53
N CYS A 205 9.81 -1.41 10.72
CA CYS A 205 9.06 -0.34 11.38
C CYS A 205 7.75 -0.10 10.63
N LYS A 206 6.64 0.00 11.37
CA LYS A 206 5.35 0.36 10.80
C LYS A 206 5.34 1.82 10.33
N ASP A 207 4.34 2.13 9.53
CA ASP A 207 4.17 3.38 8.81
C ASP A 207 4.20 4.62 9.72
N LEU A 208 5.04 5.58 9.33
CA LEU A 208 5.24 6.85 10.00
C LEU A 208 4.80 7.99 9.09
N MET A 209 4.11 8.98 9.65
CA MET A 209 3.85 10.25 8.99
C MET A 209 4.40 11.38 9.84
N TYR A 210 5.20 12.25 9.24
CA TYR A 210 5.75 13.43 9.88
C TYR A 210 4.98 14.67 9.43
N HIS A 211 4.72 15.55 10.39
CA HIS A 211 4.20 16.89 10.17
C HIS A 211 5.17 17.89 10.80
N PHE A 212 5.92 18.58 9.96
CA PHE A 212 6.89 19.57 10.39
C PHE A 212 6.26 20.96 10.42
N SER A 213 6.44 21.69 11.52
CA SER A 213 6.08 23.09 11.63
C SER A 213 7.31 23.96 11.87
N ASN A 214 7.51 24.96 10.99
CA ASN A 214 8.14 26.22 11.38
C ASN A 214 7.08 27.21 11.91
N ASN A 215 5.83 26.98 11.50
CA ASN A 215 4.56 27.51 11.97
C ASN A 215 3.52 26.44 11.55
N ILE A 216 2.49 26.14 12.37
CA ILE A 216 1.51 25.05 12.08
C ILE A 216 0.81 25.26 10.72
N GLU A 217 0.82 26.48 10.21
CA GLU A 217 0.24 26.89 8.93
C GLU A 217 1.09 26.53 7.70
N ASN A 218 2.41 26.36 7.83
CA ASN A 218 3.29 25.90 6.75
C ASN A 218 3.43 24.37 6.84
N LYS A 219 2.48 23.67 6.22
CA LYS A 219 2.31 22.22 6.35
C LYS A 219 3.26 21.48 5.42
N ASN A 220 4.31 20.88 5.98
CA ASN A 220 5.06 19.85 5.28
C ASN A 220 4.73 18.47 5.83
N VAL A 221 4.21 17.60 4.97
CA VAL A 221 3.81 16.23 5.30
C VAL A 221 4.74 15.27 4.59
N ILE A 222 5.30 14.33 5.35
CA ILE A 222 6.14 13.26 4.82
C ILE A 222 5.62 11.92 5.32
N SER A 223 5.31 11.03 4.40
CA SER A 223 4.91 9.66 4.71
C SER A 223 6.07 8.71 4.44
N LEU A 224 6.38 7.84 5.40
CA LEU A 224 7.40 6.80 5.31
C LEU A 224 6.71 5.43 5.50
N LEU A 225 6.76 4.60 4.46
CA LEU A 225 6.11 3.30 4.40
C LEU A 225 7.15 2.22 4.10
N CYS A 226 7.13 1.10 4.83
CA CYS A 226 8.00 -0.05 4.58
C CYS A 226 7.19 -1.20 3.98
N ARG A 227 7.39 -1.55 2.71
CA ARG A 227 6.65 -2.61 2.00
C ARG A 227 7.54 -3.37 1.05
N TYR A 228 7.28 -4.67 0.89
CA TYR A 228 8.10 -5.53 0.01
C TYR A 228 9.61 -5.39 0.31
N ASP A 229 9.97 -5.30 1.60
CA ASP A 229 11.34 -5.06 2.06
C ASP A 229 12.01 -3.82 1.45
N THR A 230 11.20 -2.86 1.00
CA THR A 230 11.58 -1.57 0.41
C THR A 230 10.99 -0.44 1.24
N ILE A 231 11.72 0.67 1.41
CA ILE A 231 11.14 1.90 1.97
C ILE A 231 10.68 2.83 0.86
N PHE A 232 9.49 3.37 1.06
CA PHE A 232 8.84 4.35 0.20
C PHE A 232 8.59 5.64 0.97
N TYR A 233 8.77 6.76 0.27
CA TYR A 233 8.60 8.10 0.78
C TYR A 233 7.69 8.89 -0.13
N ALA A 234 6.77 9.64 0.47
CA ALA A 234 6.02 10.68 -0.20
C ALA A 234 6.25 11.98 0.56
N SER A 235 6.68 13.05 -0.13
CA SER A 235 7.01 14.32 0.52
C SER A 235 6.37 15.51 -0.18
N SER A 236 5.74 16.37 0.62
CA SER A 236 5.25 17.66 0.11
C SER A 236 6.36 18.69 -0.11
N TYR A 237 7.61 18.44 0.32
CA TYR A 237 8.72 19.38 0.12
C TYR A 237 9.14 19.50 -1.36
N ASN A 238 9.15 18.38 -2.07
CA ASN A 238 9.53 18.30 -3.47
C ASN A 238 8.38 17.82 -4.36
N GLY A 239 7.26 17.37 -3.79
CA GLY A 239 6.14 16.79 -4.53
C GLY A 239 6.47 15.41 -5.11
N ASP A 240 7.59 14.82 -4.69
CA ASP A 240 8.10 13.58 -5.25
C ASP A 240 7.75 12.37 -4.37
N TYR A 241 7.54 11.24 -5.05
CA TYR A 241 7.63 9.92 -4.45
C TYR A 241 9.05 9.38 -4.63
N ARG A 242 9.71 8.98 -3.53
CA ARG A 242 11.03 8.33 -3.57
C ARG A 242 10.90 6.90 -3.08
N TYR A 243 11.66 6.01 -3.71
CA TYR A 243 11.75 4.60 -3.32
C TYR A 243 13.11 4.04 -3.70
N PHE A 244 13.63 3.14 -2.88
CA PHE A 244 14.95 2.57 -3.06
C PHE A 244 14.85 1.06 -3.15
N PHE A 245 14.57 0.56 -4.36
CA PHE A 245 14.44 -0.88 -4.58
C PHE A 245 15.77 -1.60 -4.41
N ASP A 246 15.78 -2.64 -3.58
CA ASP A 246 16.88 -3.60 -3.56
C ASP A 246 16.94 -4.41 -4.88
N LYS A 247 18.04 -5.16 -5.07
CA LYS A 247 18.22 -6.00 -6.26
C LYS A 247 17.10 -7.05 -6.43
N ALA A 248 16.54 -7.57 -5.33
CA ALA A 248 15.51 -8.60 -5.38
C ALA A 248 14.18 -8.05 -5.92
N ILE A 249 13.78 -6.86 -5.48
CA ILE A 249 12.59 -6.15 -5.93
C ILE A 249 12.78 -5.64 -7.35
N GLN A 250 13.95 -5.11 -7.71
CA GLN A 250 14.24 -4.72 -9.10
C GLN A 250 14.06 -5.89 -10.08
N LYS A 251 14.46 -7.11 -9.68
CA LYS A 251 14.21 -8.31 -10.46
C LYS A 251 12.71 -8.60 -10.59
N LYS A 252 11.97 -8.58 -9.47
CA LYS A 252 10.51 -8.80 -9.47
C LYS A 252 9.75 -7.77 -10.34
N LEU A 253 10.16 -6.50 -10.31
CA LEU A 253 9.56 -5.43 -11.12
C LEU A 253 9.78 -5.66 -12.62
N LYS A 254 10.98 -6.13 -13.01
CA LYS A 254 11.28 -6.50 -14.40
C LYS A 254 10.44 -7.69 -14.88
N GLU A 255 10.11 -8.60 -13.97
CA GLU A 255 9.35 -9.82 -14.26
C GLU A 255 7.82 -9.59 -14.19
N ASN A 256 7.34 -8.58 -13.47
CA ASN A 256 5.92 -8.41 -13.18
C ASN A 256 5.52 -6.94 -12.94
N LYS A 257 4.81 -6.35 -13.92
CA LYS A 257 4.30 -4.96 -13.85
C LYS A 257 3.31 -4.70 -12.70
N TYR A 258 2.56 -5.70 -12.26
CA TYR A 258 1.58 -5.56 -11.16
C TYR A 258 2.22 -5.31 -9.81
N VAL A 259 3.52 -5.61 -9.67
CA VAL A 259 4.27 -5.28 -8.45
C VAL A 259 4.35 -3.77 -8.29
N LEU A 260 4.57 -3.02 -9.38
CA LEU A 260 4.62 -1.57 -9.36
C LEU A 260 3.25 -0.97 -9.03
N GLU A 261 2.18 -1.46 -9.66
CA GLU A 261 0.80 -1.02 -9.39
C GLU A 261 0.44 -1.26 -7.91
N SER A 262 0.80 -2.42 -7.38
CA SER A 262 0.60 -2.75 -5.96
C SER A 262 1.35 -1.80 -5.03
N ILE A 263 2.59 -1.45 -5.36
CA ILE A 263 3.38 -0.47 -4.63
C ILE A 263 2.70 0.92 -4.65
N VAL A 264 2.32 1.40 -5.83
CA VAL A 264 1.66 2.72 -5.99
C VAL A 264 0.35 2.76 -5.21
N LYS A 265 -0.46 1.71 -5.29
CA LYS A 265 -1.71 1.62 -4.54
C LYS A 265 -1.46 1.60 -3.04
N THR A 266 -0.38 0.97 -2.58
CA THR A 266 0.02 1.01 -1.16
C THR A 266 0.29 2.43 -0.70
N LEU A 267 1.07 3.18 -1.48
CA LEU A 267 1.40 4.58 -1.21
C LEU A 267 0.14 5.45 -1.10
N ASN A 268 -0.87 5.16 -1.91
CA ASN A 268 -2.07 5.99 -2.03
C ASN A 268 -3.19 5.63 -1.04
N THR A 269 -3.14 4.47 -0.41
CA THR A 269 -4.28 3.95 0.37
C THR A 269 -4.05 3.83 1.87
N VAL A 270 -2.79 3.72 2.28
CA VAL A 270 -2.40 3.36 3.65
C VAL A 270 -2.47 4.58 4.57
N ILE A 271 -3.21 4.41 5.67
CA ILE A 271 -3.21 5.33 6.81
C ILE A 271 -2.03 4.95 7.71
N PRO A 272 -1.19 5.91 8.14
CA PRO A 272 -0.02 5.59 8.95
C PRO A 272 -0.40 5.00 10.30
N HIS A 273 0.50 4.23 10.90
CA HIS A 273 0.32 3.73 12.26
C HIS A 273 0.65 4.78 13.31
N TYR A 274 1.63 5.63 12.98
CA TYR A 274 2.18 6.66 13.85
C TYR A 274 2.21 8.01 13.16
N VAL A 275 1.91 9.07 13.90
CA VAL A 275 2.04 10.45 13.42
C VAL A 275 2.97 11.21 14.35
N VAL A 276 3.93 11.92 13.77
CA VAL A 276 4.93 12.72 14.50
C VAL A 276 4.76 14.17 14.12
N PHE A 277 4.37 15.01 15.07
CA PHE A 277 4.47 16.46 14.92
C PHE A 277 5.80 16.92 15.48
N TYR A 278 6.52 17.75 14.75
CA TYR A 278 7.80 18.31 15.20
C TYR A 278 7.87 19.81 14.93
N ASP A 279 8.26 20.56 15.95
CA ASP A 279 8.49 22.00 15.87
C ASP A 279 9.98 22.33 15.99
N PHE A 280 10.53 22.96 14.96
CA PHE A 280 11.97 23.27 14.90
C PHE A 280 12.39 24.36 15.89
N GLN A 281 11.48 25.27 16.26
CA GLN A 281 11.81 26.41 17.12
C GLN A 281 12.00 25.97 18.56
N THR A 282 11.02 25.24 19.08
CA THR A 282 11.03 24.69 20.44
C THR A 282 11.83 23.41 20.55
N ASN A 283 12.17 22.76 19.44
CA ASN A 283 12.77 21.43 19.42
C ASN A 283 11.91 20.42 20.21
N SER A 284 10.59 20.52 20.03
CA SER A 284 9.60 19.66 20.69
C SER A 284 8.91 18.77 19.66
N ARG A 285 8.64 17.53 20.05
CA ARG A 285 7.89 16.57 19.25
C ARG A 285 6.72 15.97 20.01
N VAL A 286 5.66 15.68 19.27
CA VAL A 286 4.53 14.88 19.72
C VAL A 286 4.44 13.62 18.86
N PHE A 287 4.66 12.46 19.47
CA PHE A 287 4.50 11.15 18.85
C PHE A 287 3.11 10.59 19.19
N ILE A 288 2.32 10.24 18.18
CA ILE A 288 0.94 9.82 18.33
C ILE A 288 0.72 8.45 17.71
N THR A 289 0.23 7.51 18.49
CA THR A 289 -0.20 6.20 18.00
C THR A 289 -1.65 6.29 17.52
N ILE A 290 -1.88 6.13 16.22
CA ILE A 290 -3.23 6.14 15.60
C ILE A 290 -3.66 4.78 15.03
N ASN A 291 -2.75 3.79 14.97
CA ASN A 291 -3.05 2.40 14.57
C ASN A 291 -3.81 2.29 13.23
N ALA A 292 -3.39 3.07 12.23
CA ALA A 292 -3.99 3.11 10.90
C ALA A 292 -5.47 3.53 10.88
N PHE A 293 -5.94 4.30 11.88
CA PHE A 293 -7.27 4.90 11.90
C PHE A 293 -7.19 6.36 11.47
N SER A 294 -8.00 6.74 10.49
CA SER A 294 -8.00 8.09 9.90
C SER A 294 -8.62 9.14 10.84
N VAL A 295 -9.53 8.73 11.72
CA VAL A 295 -10.20 9.61 12.69
C VAL A 295 -10.06 9.03 14.10
N THR A 296 -9.39 9.79 14.96
CA THR A 296 -9.17 9.50 16.38
C THR A 296 -9.59 10.69 17.25
N ASP A 297 -9.51 10.54 18.56
CA ASP A 297 -9.73 11.63 19.53
C ASP A 297 -8.64 12.72 19.47
N GLN A 298 -7.46 12.40 18.92
CA GLN A 298 -6.33 13.32 18.84
C GLN A 298 -6.12 13.92 17.45
N ILE A 299 -6.50 13.21 16.38
CA ILE A 299 -6.25 13.65 15.00
C ILE A 299 -7.43 13.26 14.11
N LYS A 300 -7.80 14.13 13.19
CA LYS A 300 -8.58 13.78 12.00
C LYS A 300 -7.68 13.89 10.77
N LEU A 301 -7.59 12.82 9.99
CA LEU A 301 -6.81 12.68 8.77
C LEU A 301 -7.75 12.25 7.67
N TRP A 302 -7.90 13.08 6.63
CA TRP A 302 -8.64 12.73 5.43
C TRP A 302 -7.68 12.60 4.26
N ILE A 303 -7.98 11.66 3.36
CA ILE A 303 -7.17 11.36 2.17
C ILE A 303 -8.02 11.58 0.93
N LYS A 304 -7.48 12.25 -0.08
CA LYS A 304 -8.00 12.18 -1.45
C LYS A 304 -6.96 11.52 -2.34
N ARG A 305 -7.37 10.45 -3.02
CA ARG A 305 -6.55 9.79 -4.05
C ARG A 305 -6.81 10.45 -5.39
N CYS A 306 -5.78 11.04 -5.97
CA CYS A 306 -5.80 11.54 -7.34
C CYS A 306 -4.99 10.59 -8.22
N ALA A 307 -5.10 10.72 -9.55
CA ALA A 307 -4.36 9.89 -10.50
C ALA A 307 -2.84 9.90 -10.29
N ASN A 308 -2.27 11.06 -9.94
CA ASN A 308 -0.82 11.27 -9.86
C ASN A 308 -0.29 11.65 -8.47
N GLU A 309 -1.18 11.99 -7.53
CA GLU A 309 -0.79 12.48 -6.19
C GLU A 309 -1.83 12.09 -5.14
N VAL A 310 -1.42 12.15 -3.87
CA VAL A 310 -2.30 11.95 -2.71
C VAL A 310 -2.36 13.25 -1.93
N LYS A 311 -3.58 13.73 -1.69
CA LYS A 311 -3.80 14.92 -0.86
C LYS A 311 -4.23 14.50 0.53
N TYR A 312 -3.65 15.15 1.53
CA TYR A 312 -3.97 14.93 2.94
C TYR A 312 -4.54 16.20 3.55
N ALA A 313 -5.66 16.06 4.27
CA ALA A 313 -6.14 17.07 5.19
C ALA A 313 -5.95 16.56 6.62
N ILE A 314 -5.19 17.32 7.42
CA ILE A 314 -4.85 16.95 8.80
C ILE A 314 -5.37 18.01 9.74
N LEU A 315 -6.10 17.58 10.77
CA LEU A 315 -6.56 18.40 11.86
C LEU A 315 -6.13 17.78 13.21
N PRO A 316 -5.04 18.29 13.83
CA PRO A 316 -4.66 17.89 15.17
C PRO A 316 -5.60 18.48 16.24
N SER A 317 -5.70 17.83 17.39
CA SER A 317 -6.37 18.37 18.58
C SER A 317 -5.62 19.59 19.13
N LEU A 318 -6.34 20.44 19.87
CA LEU A 318 -5.75 21.65 20.47
C LEU A 318 -4.57 21.33 21.40
N ASN A 319 -4.62 20.20 22.10
CA ASN A 319 -3.57 19.75 23.01
C ASN A 319 -2.23 19.55 22.30
N ILE A 320 -2.23 19.07 21.05
CA ILE A 320 -1.00 18.86 20.27
C ILE A 320 -0.30 20.20 20.03
N ALA A 321 -1.05 21.25 19.69
CA ALA A 321 -0.49 22.58 19.50
C ALA A 321 0.10 23.14 20.80
N THR A 322 -0.56 22.89 21.94
CA THR A 322 -0.07 23.26 23.27
C THR A 322 1.25 22.57 23.60
N PHE A 323 1.35 21.25 23.41
CA PHE A 323 2.57 20.49 23.67
C PHE A 323 3.77 20.97 22.85
N LEU A 324 3.54 21.40 21.60
CA LEU A 324 4.60 21.91 20.73
C LEU A 324 5.05 23.33 21.09
N ARG A 325 4.24 24.14 21.78
CA ARG A 325 4.53 25.57 22.02
C ARG A 325 4.96 25.88 23.45
N ASP A 326 4.42 25.18 24.44
CA ASP A 326 4.51 25.60 25.84
C ASP A 326 5.81 25.21 26.53
N CYS A 327 6.57 24.27 25.96
CA CYS A 327 7.87 23.83 26.48
C CYS A 327 8.90 23.80 25.34
N SER A 328 10.13 24.22 25.64
CA SER A 328 11.22 24.32 24.67
C SER A 328 12.47 23.62 25.16
N ALA A 329 13.04 22.81 24.27
CA ALA A 329 14.36 22.20 24.34
C ALA A 329 15.25 22.71 23.19
N SER A 330 15.08 23.98 22.79
CA SER A 330 15.72 24.56 21.59
C SER A 330 17.25 24.45 21.56
N ASN A 331 17.88 24.39 22.75
CA ASN A 331 19.33 24.29 22.93
C ASN A 331 19.81 22.85 23.20
N GLU A 332 18.89 21.91 23.36
CA GLU A 332 19.22 20.51 23.63
C GLU A 332 19.49 19.75 22.33
N LEU A 333 20.32 18.72 22.44
CA LEU A 333 20.61 17.83 21.33
C LEU A 333 19.39 16.96 21.00
N ILE A 334 18.75 16.38 22.02
CA ILE A 334 17.60 15.50 21.92
C ILE A 334 16.32 16.34 22.05
N PRO A 335 15.31 16.18 21.16
CA PRO A 335 14.07 16.93 21.24
C PRO A 335 13.24 16.56 22.48
N LEU A 336 12.54 17.55 23.03
CA LEU A 336 11.52 17.30 24.05
C LEU A 336 10.40 16.44 23.45
N ARG A 337 9.90 15.48 24.21
CA ARG A 337 9.00 14.46 23.70
C ARG A 337 7.70 14.38 24.48
N TYR A 338 6.60 14.25 23.73
CA TYR A 338 5.30 13.84 24.23
C TYR A 338 4.83 12.60 23.49
N MET A 339 4.43 11.56 24.22
CA MET A 339 3.84 10.34 23.65
C MET A 339 2.35 10.29 23.97
N ILE A 340 1.52 10.14 22.93
CA ILE A 340 0.08 10.11 23.06
C ILE A 340 -0.47 8.86 22.39
N ASN A 341 -1.22 8.06 23.13
CA ASN A 341 -2.03 6.99 22.56
C ASN A 341 -3.41 7.54 22.25
N SER A 342 -3.86 7.39 21.02
CA SER A 342 -5.18 7.84 20.58
C SER A 342 -6.15 6.68 20.45
N SER A 343 -7.43 6.97 20.61
CA SER A 343 -8.54 6.03 20.46
C SER A 343 -9.34 6.36 19.19
N PRO A 344 -9.70 5.35 18.37
CA PRO A 344 -10.55 5.57 17.20
C PRO A 344 -11.90 6.16 17.59
N THR A 345 -12.39 7.11 16.81
CA THR A 345 -13.72 7.74 16.98
C THR A 345 -14.60 7.44 15.77
N THR A 346 -15.82 7.98 15.73
CA THR A 346 -16.70 7.83 14.56
C THR A 346 -16.10 8.58 13.37
N PHE A 347 -16.08 7.93 12.21
CA PHE A 347 -15.68 8.60 10.97
C PHE A 347 -16.69 9.66 10.61
N ILE A 348 -16.20 10.85 10.28
CA ILE A 348 -16.96 11.95 9.72
C ILE A 348 -16.25 12.38 8.43
N PRO A 349 -16.96 12.42 7.28
CA PRO A 349 -16.44 13.05 6.06
C PRO A 349 -15.92 14.46 6.35
N ARG A 350 -14.88 14.90 5.63
CA ARG A 350 -14.27 16.21 5.88
C ARG A 350 -15.27 17.32 5.66
N GLU A 351 -16.06 17.20 4.61
CA GLU A 351 -17.04 18.16 4.14
C GLU A 351 -18.15 18.33 5.18
N GLU A 352 -18.66 17.21 5.71
CA GLU A 352 -19.62 17.21 6.80
C GLU A 352 -19.02 17.87 8.06
N PHE A 353 -17.77 17.52 8.42
CA PHE A 353 -17.09 18.12 9.56
C PHE A 353 -16.92 19.64 9.42
N ILE A 354 -16.57 20.14 8.22
CA ILE A 354 -16.40 21.57 7.97
C ILE A 354 -17.73 22.32 8.18
N ILE A 355 -18.82 21.79 7.60
CA ILE A 355 -20.16 22.38 7.68
C ILE A 355 -20.67 22.39 9.12
N GLU A 356 -20.57 21.25 9.82
CA GLU A 356 -21.03 21.13 11.21
C GLU A 356 -20.29 22.08 12.19
N ASN A 357 -19.07 22.48 11.85
CA ASN A 357 -18.22 23.34 12.68
C ASN A 357 -18.11 24.79 12.16
N GLY A 358 -18.81 25.15 11.08
CA GLY A 358 -18.81 26.51 10.53
C GLY A 358 -17.43 26.97 10.02
N LEU A 359 -16.64 26.05 9.44
CA LEU A 359 -15.25 26.29 9.04
C LEU A 359 -15.09 26.64 7.55
N GLU A 360 -16.18 26.83 6.81
CA GLU A 360 -16.18 26.98 5.34
C GLU A 360 -15.29 28.14 4.87
N SER A 361 -15.27 29.24 5.62
CA SER A 361 -14.47 30.43 5.31
C SER A 361 -12.96 30.28 5.59
N LEU A 362 -12.57 29.25 6.33
CA LEU A 362 -11.18 29.00 6.78
C LEU A 362 -10.48 27.95 5.92
N VAL A 363 -11.21 27.27 5.03
CA VAL A 363 -10.73 26.15 4.23
C VAL A 363 -10.59 26.60 2.79
N LEU A 364 -9.36 26.61 2.27
CA LEU A 364 -9.05 27.08 0.92
C LEU A 364 -9.47 26.10 -0.19
N ASP A 365 -9.52 24.81 0.12
CA ASP A 365 -9.84 23.69 -0.78
C ASP A 365 -11.22 23.08 -0.42
N LEU A 366 -12.24 23.93 -0.31
CA LEU A 366 -13.61 23.51 0.05
C LEU A 366 -14.28 22.70 -1.07
N ASP A 367 -13.91 22.98 -2.32
CA ASP A 367 -14.39 22.30 -3.53
C ASP A 367 -13.81 20.90 -3.71
N LEU A 368 -12.75 20.57 -2.97
CA LEU A 368 -12.07 19.29 -3.05
C LEU A 368 -12.76 18.25 -2.15
N LEU A 369 -13.36 17.23 -2.77
CA LEU A 369 -13.99 16.10 -2.07
C LEU A 369 -12.98 15.02 -1.65
N TYR A 370 -12.95 14.69 -0.35
CA TYR A 370 -12.05 13.67 0.20
C TYR A 370 -12.70 12.28 0.26
N ASP A 371 -11.87 11.24 0.16
CA ASP A 371 -12.35 9.86 0.06
C ASP A 371 -12.87 9.34 1.40
N PHE A 372 -13.86 8.44 1.31
CA PHE A 372 -14.32 7.66 2.45
C PHE A 372 -13.26 6.63 2.89
N ASP A 373 -13.08 6.46 4.21
CA ASP A 373 -12.23 5.38 4.74
C ASP A 373 -13.02 4.09 5.00
N PHE A 374 -12.91 3.15 4.05
CA PHE A 374 -13.53 1.82 4.13
C PHE A 374 -13.21 1.02 5.40
N LYS A 375 -12.19 1.40 6.20
CA LYS A 375 -11.94 0.81 7.52
C LYS A 375 -13.14 0.93 8.45
N TYR A 376 -13.92 2.01 8.33
CA TYR A 376 -15.05 2.33 9.20
C TYR A 376 -16.35 1.62 8.82
N ILE A 377 -16.39 0.94 7.68
CA ILE A 377 -17.51 0.04 7.35
C ILE A 377 -17.41 -1.22 8.21
N ARG A 378 -18.38 -1.41 9.10
CA ARG A 378 -18.51 -2.60 9.94
C ARG A 378 -19.35 -3.66 9.24
N LEU A 379 -18.72 -4.80 8.92
CA LEU A 379 -19.41 -6.00 8.43
C LEU A 379 -19.71 -6.92 9.62
N ARG A 380 -20.98 -7.32 9.79
CA ARG A 380 -21.42 -8.20 10.90
C ARG A 380 -21.09 -9.70 10.69
N SER A 381 -20.46 -10.07 9.57
CA SER A 381 -20.17 -11.47 9.22
C SER A 381 -19.01 -11.55 8.23
N ASP A 382 -18.27 -12.65 8.23
CA ASP A 382 -17.18 -12.87 7.28
C ASP A 382 -17.72 -13.04 5.86
N ALA A 383 -17.18 -12.28 4.91
CA ALA A 383 -17.50 -12.46 3.50
C ALA A 383 -16.89 -13.78 2.98
N LEU A 384 -17.69 -14.56 2.26
CA LEU A 384 -17.28 -15.88 1.77
C LEU A 384 -16.29 -15.78 0.60
N ILE A 385 -16.39 -14.75 -0.25
CA ILE A 385 -15.38 -14.49 -1.29
C ILE A 385 -14.00 -14.33 -0.64
N LYS A 386 -13.90 -13.49 0.39
CA LYS A 386 -12.64 -13.22 1.09
C LYS A 386 -12.01 -14.53 1.59
N LYS A 387 -12.76 -15.32 2.37
CA LYS A 387 -12.32 -16.61 2.91
C LYS A 387 -11.83 -17.58 1.82
N ARG A 388 -12.39 -17.51 0.62
CA ARG A 388 -11.98 -18.35 -0.51
C ARG A 388 -10.71 -17.85 -1.18
N LEU A 389 -10.59 -16.54 -1.35
CA LEU A 389 -9.43 -15.92 -2.00
C LEU A 389 -8.21 -15.84 -1.08
N GLU A 390 -8.42 -15.95 0.23
CA GLU A 390 -7.33 -16.09 1.20
C GLU A 390 -6.35 -17.20 0.78
N GLY A 391 -5.09 -16.82 0.55
CA GLY A 391 -4.01 -17.73 0.13
C GLY A 391 -3.89 -18.00 -1.37
N SER A 392 -4.89 -17.66 -2.19
CA SER A 392 -4.85 -17.82 -3.65
C SER A 392 -4.91 -16.51 -4.43
N ILE A 393 -5.23 -15.38 -3.76
CA ILE A 393 -5.41 -14.06 -4.39
C ILE A 393 -4.22 -13.62 -5.25
N SER A 394 -2.99 -14.00 -4.88
CA SER A 394 -1.75 -13.70 -5.61
C SER A 394 -1.68 -14.32 -7.01
N GLN A 395 -2.53 -15.30 -7.32
CA GLN A 395 -2.64 -15.93 -8.64
C GLN A 395 -3.43 -15.08 -9.63
N TYR A 396 -4.28 -14.17 -9.13
CA TYR A 396 -5.19 -13.37 -9.94
C TYR A 396 -4.72 -11.92 -10.05
N ARG A 397 -5.13 -11.25 -11.13
CA ARG A 397 -4.89 -9.83 -11.42
C ARG A 397 -6.16 -9.00 -11.41
N ASN A 398 -7.31 -9.64 -11.56
CA ASN A 398 -8.61 -8.99 -11.60
C ASN A 398 -9.64 -9.87 -10.88
N ILE A 399 -10.71 -9.25 -10.38
CA ILE A 399 -11.82 -9.97 -9.74
C ILE A 399 -13.11 -9.64 -10.49
N ILE A 400 -13.85 -10.66 -10.91
CA ILE A 400 -15.19 -10.53 -11.48
C ILE A 400 -16.18 -11.08 -10.45
N ILE A 401 -17.12 -10.25 -10.01
CA ILE A 401 -18.23 -10.68 -9.15
C ILE A 401 -19.51 -10.67 -9.98
N ILE A 402 -20.17 -11.82 -10.07
CA ILE A 402 -21.40 -12.02 -10.84
C ILE A 402 -22.54 -12.32 -9.88
N ASP A 403 -23.59 -11.48 -9.89
CA ASP A 403 -24.87 -11.82 -9.29
C ASP A 403 -25.59 -12.85 -10.16
N ALA A 404 -25.68 -14.09 -9.68
CA ALA A 404 -26.28 -15.18 -10.42
C ALA A 404 -27.75 -14.94 -10.73
N HIS A 405 -28.49 -14.25 -9.85
CA HIS A 405 -29.90 -13.95 -10.09
C HIS A 405 -30.06 -12.94 -11.23
N TYR A 406 -29.26 -11.86 -11.22
CA TYR A 406 -29.27 -10.88 -12.30
C TYR A 406 -28.90 -11.50 -13.65
N LEU A 407 -27.82 -12.29 -13.67
CA LEU A 407 -27.41 -13.03 -14.87
C LEU A 407 -28.52 -13.96 -15.38
N ASP A 408 -29.18 -14.70 -14.49
CA ASP A 408 -30.29 -15.60 -14.86
C ASP A 408 -31.45 -14.84 -15.51
N THR A 409 -31.83 -13.69 -14.94
CA THR A 409 -32.88 -12.84 -15.50
C THR A 409 -32.54 -12.42 -16.93
N LEU A 410 -31.35 -11.87 -17.15
CA LEU A 410 -30.91 -11.40 -18.47
C LEU A 410 -30.86 -12.53 -19.51
N ILE A 411 -30.36 -13.70 -19.11
CA ILE A 411 -30.32 -14.88 -19.98
C ILE A 411 -31.75 -15.29 -20.37
N ASN A 412 -32.67 -15.37 -19.42
CA ASN A 412 -34.05 -15.80 -19.68
C ASN A 412 -34.81 -14.77 -20.54
N GLU A 413 -34.60 -13.48 -20.30
CA GLU A 413 -35.15 -12.40 -21.12
C GLU A 413 -34.63 -12.50 -22.56
N LYS A 414 -33.31 -12.63 -22.76
CA LYS A 414 -32.74 -12.76 -24.11
C LYS A 414 -33.15 -14.04 -24.82
N ILE A 415 -33.27 -15.17 -24.11
CA ILE A 415 -33.82 -16.40 -24.70
C ILE A 415 -35.27 -16.19 -25.14
N THR A 416 -36.09 -15.55 -24.30
CA THR A 416 -37.48 -15.26 -24.64
C THR A 416 -37.56 -14.31 -25.84
N TYR A 417 -36.70 -13.31 -25.87
CA TYR A 417 -36.54 -12.34 -26.96
C TYR A 417 -36.18 -13.04 -28.29
N TYR A 418 -35.17 -13.91 -28.29
CA TYR A 418 -34.76 -14.67 -29.49
C TYR A 418 -35.80 -15.70 -29.94
N ARG A 419 -36.54 -16.32 -29.00
CA ARG A 419 -37.67 -17.20 -29.28
C ARG A 419 -38.79 -16.48 -30.03
N GLN A 420 -39.18 -15.31 -29.55
CA GLN A 420 -40.24 -14.51 -30.18
C GLN A 420 -39.88 -14.09 -31.62
N ALA A 421 -38.59 -13.93 -31.90
CA ALA A 421 -38.08 -13.63 -33.24
C ALA A 421 -37.80 -14.86 -34.14
N ASN A 422 -38.12 -16.09 -33.70
CA ASN A 422 -37.79 -17.33 -34.42
C ASN A 422 -36.29 -17.50 -34.75
N ILE A 423 -35.40 -16.95 -33.92
CA ILE A 423 -33.94 -17.03 -34.11
C ILE A 423 -33.39 -18.42 -33.70
N GLU A 424 -34.16 -19.19 -32.91
CA GLU A 424 -33.76 -20.48 -32.32
C GLU A 424 -33.24 -21.54 -33.32
N MET A 425 -33.73 -21.58 -34.56
CA MET A 425 -33.44 -22.70 -35.48
C MET A 425 -32.13 -22.59 -36.28
N LYS A 426 -31.38 -21.48 -36.21
CA LYS A 426 -30.15 -21.30 -37.03
C LYS A 426 -28.83 -21.27 -36.26
N LEU A 427 -28.85 -21.07 -34.94
CA LEU A 427 -27.64 -20.76 -34.17
C LEU A 427 -27.18 -21.85 -33.19
N GLY A 428 -27.95 -22.94 -33.00
CA GLY A 428 -27.54 -24.02 -32.11
C GLY A 428 -27.18 -23.51 -30.72
N LEU A 429 -28.12 -22.84 -30.04
CA LEU A 429 -28.01 -22.33 -28.66
C LEU A 429 -27.93 -23.48 -27.62
N ASP A 430 -27.13 -24.50 -27.92
CA ASP A 430 -26.82 -25.62 -27.05
C ASP A 430 -25.84 -25.14 -25.98
N LEU A 431 -26.32 -24.70 -24.81
CA LEU A 431 -25.58 -24.62 -23.53
C LEU A 431 -24.19 -23.94 -23.53
N ASN A 432 -23.75 -23.31 -24.62
CA ASN A 432 -22.35 -22.93 -24.85
C ASN A 432 -22.08 -21.47 -24.48
N LEU A 433 -22.74 -20.99 -23.43
CA LEU A 433 -22.52 -19.64 -22.92
C LEU A 433 -21.06 -19.54 -22.44
N ARG A 434 -20.30 -18.58 -22.96
CA ARG A 434 -18.87 -18.39 -22.69
C ARG A 434 -18.64 -17.20 -21.77
N LEU A 435 -17.73 -17.31 -20.81
CA LEU A 435 -17.40 -16.20 -19.88
C LEU A 435 -16.28 -15.30 -20.42
N GLU A 436 -15.48 -15.78 -21.36
CA GLU A 436 -14.35 -15.06 -21.97
C GLU A 436 -14.70 -13.69 -22.55
N PRO A 437 -15.89 -13.46 -23.14
CA PRO A 437 -16.28 -12.14 -23.63
C PRO A 437 -16.30 -11.04 -22.56
N ILE A 438 -16.54 -11.39 -21.28
CA ILE A 438 -16.47 -10.45 -20.16
C ILE A 438 -15.09 -9.77 -20.13
N VAL A 439 -14.03 -10.56 -20.28
CA VAL A 439 -12.65 -10.09 -20.24
C VAL A 439 -12.28 -9.31 -21.51
N LYS A 440 -12.66 -9.82 -22.68
CA LYS A 440 -12.32 -9.21 -23.98
C LYS A 440 -12.82 -7.77 -24.11
N LYS A 441 -14.01 -7.48 -23.57
CA LYS A 441 -14.60 -6.15 -23.65
C LYS A 441 -13.86 -5.10 -22.84
N PHE A 442 -13.17 -5.51 -21.78
CA PHE A 442 -12.36 -4.62 -20.96
C PHE A 442 -10.87 -4.67 -21.32
N ALA A 443 -10.46 -5.41 -22.36
CA ALA A 443 -9.05 -5.61 -22.72
C ALA A 443 -8.29 -4.30 -23.02
N THR A 444 -8.98 -3.23 -23.42
CA THR A 444 -8.36 -1.90 -23.64
C THR A 444 -8.17 -1.08 -22.36
N GLN A 445 -8.69 -1.55 -21.23
CA GLN A 445 -8.73 -0.85 -19.95
C GLN A 445 -8.06 -1.63 -18.81
N ILE A 446 -7.56 -2.84 -19.11
CA ILE A 446 -7.00 -3.77 -18.13
C ILE A 446 -5.61 -4.19 -18.57
N ALA A 447 -4.71 -4.31 -17.61
CA ALA A 447 -3.32 -4.64 -17.85
C ALA A 447 -3.10 -6.09 -18.35
N SER A 448 -3.97 -7.06 -18.05
CA SER A 448 -3.93 -8.43 -18.58
C SER A 448 -5.25 -8.73 -19.29
N ASP A 449 -5.15 -9.17 -20.54
CA ASP A 449 -6.25 -9.66 -21.35
C ASP A 449 -6.40 -11.20 -21.26
N ARG A 450 -5.57 -11.87 -20.44
CA ARG A 450 -5.62 -13.32 -20.24
C ARG A 450 -6.75 -13.67 -19.28
N PHE A 451 -7.69 -14.47 -19.77
CA PHE A 451 -8.86 -14.87 -19.01
C PHE A 451 -8.52 -15.59 -17.70
N GLU A 452 -7.45 -16.36 -17.69
CA GLU A 452 -6.98 -17.16 -16.55
C GLU A 452 -6.53 -16.30 -15.36
N ASP A 453 -6.12 -15.05 -15.61
CA ASP A 453 -5.69 -14.12 -14.57
C ASP A 453 -6.88 -13.51 -13.79
N TYR A 454 -8.12 -13.82 -14.17
CA TYR A 454 -9.32 -13.28 -13.52
C TYR A 454 -9.88 -14.27 -12.52
N SER A 455 -10.17 -13.82 -11.30
CA SER A 455 -10.94 -14.60 -10.34
C SER A 455 -12.44 -14.38 -10.58
N ILE A 456 -13.15 -15.40 -11.05
CA ILE A 456 -14.58 -15.28 -11.38
C ILE A 456 -15.41 -15.84 -10.23
N GLN A 457 -16.13 -14.97 -9.54
CA GLN A 457 -16.95 -15.27 -8.37
C GLN A 457 -18.44 -15.16 -8.72
N LEU A 458 -19.09 -16.31 -8.89
CA LEU A 458 -20.55 -16.37 -9.02
C LEU A 458 -21.19 -16.42 -7.63
N LEU A 459 -22.07 -15.47 -7.34
CA LEU A 459 -22.80 -15.39 -6.07
C LEU A 459 -24.25 -15.82 -6.26
N VAL A 460 -24.64 -16.88 -5.56
CA VAL A 460 -25.99 -17.44 -5.60
C VAL A 460 -26.68 -17.21 -4.26
N ASN A 461 -27.66 -16.31 -4.22
CA ASN A 461 -28.46 -16.02 -3.03
C ASN A 461 -29.95 -16.31 -3.16
N LYS A 462 -30.40 -16.62 -4.37
CA LYS A 462 -31.79 -16.88 -4.74
C LYS A 462 -31.87 -18.10 -5.63
N ARG A 463 -33.10 -18.59 -5.85
CA ARG A 463 -33.33 -19.67 -6.81
C ARG A 463 -33.01 -19.18 -8.22
N ILE A 464 -32.13 -19.92 -8.89
CA ILE A 464 -31.82 -19.76 -10.31
C ILE A 464 -32.49 -20.87 -11.14
N SER A 465 -32.70 -20.59 -12.43
CA SER A 465 -33.31 -21.49 -13.40
C SER A 465 -32.53 -22.80 -13.56
N SER A 466 -33.22 -23.86 -14.01
CA SER A 466 -32.57 -25.13 -14.36
C SER A 466 -31.57 -24.97 -15.51
N TYR A 467 -31.83 -24.01 -16.39
CA TYR A 467 -30.95 -23.69 -17.51
C TYR A 467 -29.61 -23.15 -17.02
N LEU A 468 -29.61 -22.10 -16.19
CA LEU A 468 -28.38 -21.54 -15.63
C LEU A 468 -27.63 -22.57 -14.76
N LYS A 469 -28.33 -23.42 -14.00
CA LYS A 469 -27.68 -24.52 -13.26
C LYS A 469 -26.87 -25.45 -14.17
N THR A 470 -27.37 -25.73 -15.37
CA THR A 470 -26.68 -26.60 -16.34
C THR A 470 -25.42 -25.91 -16.88
N ILE A 471 -25.52 -24.62 -17.20
CA ILE A 471 -24.39 -23.79 -17.65
C ILE A 471 -23.29 -23.72 -16.57
N ILE A 472 -23.67 -23.50 -15.30
CA ILE A 472 -22.73 -23.42 -14.18
C ILE A 472 -21.90 -24.71 -14.04
N VAL A 473 -22.51 -25.88 -14.29
CA VAL A 473 -21.79 -27.17 -14.26
C VAL A 473 -20.74 -27.24 -15.36
N ASP A 474 -21.06 -26.78 -16.58
CA ASP A 474 -20.09 -26.67 -17.68
C ASP A 474 -18.95 -25.71 -17.33
N TRP A 475 -19.26 -24.50 -16.82
CA TRP A 475 -18.26 -23.52 -16.43
C TRP A 475 -17.29 -24.04 -15.38
N LYS A 476 -17.78 -24.79 -14.39
CA LYS A 476 -16.94 -25.41 -13.36
C LYS A 476 -15.97 -26.44 -13.92
N LEU A 477 -16.33 -27.12 -15.01
CA LEU A 477 -15.46 -28.09 -15.69
C LEU A 477 -14.48 -27.39 -16.65
N ARG A 478 -14.91 -26.30 -17.27
CA ARG A 478 -14.17 -25.56 -18.30
C ARG A 478 -13.14 -24.59 -17.73
N TYR A 479 -13.46 -23.92 -16.62
CA TYR A 479 -12.69 -22.79 -16.08
C TYR A 479 -12.19 -23.08 -14.66
N HIS A 480 -10.86 -23.20 -14.52
CA HIS A 480 -10.22 -23.44 -13.23
C HIS A 480 -10.26 -22.22 -12.28
N ASN A 481 -10.45 -21.03 -12.85
CA ASN A 481 -10.53 -19.75 -12.17
C ASN A 481 -11.99 -19.31 -11.87
N PHE A 482 -12.95 -20.22 -12.05
CA PHE A 482 -14.37 -20.00 -11.78
C PHE A 482 -14.81 -20.62 -10.45
N PHE A 483 -15.47 -19.82 -9.62
CA PHE A 483 -15.83 -20.17 -8.26
C PHE A 483 -17.28 -19.81 -7.96
N ILE A 484 -17.98 -20.71 -7.27
CA ILE A 484 -19.40 -20.55 -6.93
C ILE A 484 -19.54 -20.42 -5.42
N THR A 485 -20.21 -19.37 -4.97
CA THR A 485 -20.48 -19.13 -3.55
C THR A 485 -21.98 -19.02 -3.33
N GLU A 486 -22.52 -19.82 -2.41
CA GLU A 486 -23.96 -19.91 -2.17
C GLU A 486 -24.27 -19.54 -0.71
N ASP A 487 -25.24 -18.64 -0.50
CA ASP A 487 -25.77 -18.27 0.82
C ASP A 487 -27.14 -17.63 0.66
N ASN A 488 -28.13 -18.10 1.44
CA ASN A 488 -29.51 -17.62 1.37
C ASN A 488 -29.73 -16.24 2.03
N ASN A 489 -28.68 -15.56 2.51
CA ASN A 489 -28.79 -14.23 3.11
C ASN A 489 -29.15 -13.16 2.05
N GLU A 490 -30.21 -12.38 2.28
CA GLU A 490 -30.64 -11.33 1.34
C GLU A 490 -29.62 -10.21 1.13
N ASN A 491 -28.72 -9.99 2.10
CA ASN A 491 -27.63 -9.01 2.02
C ASN A 491 -26.32 -9.64 1.51
N TYR A 492 -26.37 -10.87 1.00
CA TYR A 492 -25.18 -11.62 0.64
C TYR A 492 -24.33 -10.96 -0.45
N LEU A 493 -24.96 -10.53 -1.55
CA LEU A 493 -24.31 -9.85 -2.67
C LEU A 493 -23.57 -8.60 -2.16
N THR A 494 -24.34 -7.71 -1.51
CA THR A 494 -23.86 -6.46 -0.92
C THR A 494 -22.68 -6.70 0.03
N LYS A 495 -22.77 -7.68 0.95
CA LYS A 495 -21.70 -7.99 1.90
C LYS A 495 -20.40 -8.43 1.22
N ASN A 496 -20.49 -9.30 0.20
CA ASN A 496 -19.30 -9.77 -0.51
C ASN A 496 -18.66 -8.65 -1.34
N ILE A 497 -19.47 -7.79 -1.97
CA ILE A 497 -18.97 -6.62 -2.72
C ILE A 497 -18.30 -5.63 -1.77
N VAL A 498 -18.94 -5.26 -0.64
CA VAL A 498 -18.33 -4.37 0.36
C VAL A 498 -17.01 -4.92 0.86
N SER A 499 -16.95 -6.22 1.19
CA SER A 499 -15.71 -6.83 1.66
C SER A 499 -14.63 -6.78 0.59
N THR A 500 -14.98 -7.07 -0.66
CA THR A 500 -14.01 -7.06 -1.78
C THR A 500 -13.50 -5.64 -2.03
N ILE A 501 -14.37 -4.62 -2.06
CA ILE A 501 -13.98 -3.21 -2.20
C ILE A 501 -13.10 -2.78 -1.02
N LYS A 502 -13.48 -3.16 0.21
CA LYS A 502 -12.69 -2.88 1.41
C LYS A 502 -11.30 -3.50 1.34
N ASP A 503 -11.20 -4.77 0.96
CA ASP A 503 -9.92 -5.45 0.80
C ASP A 503 -9.12 -4.81 -0.35
N PHE A 504 -9.74 -4.49 -1.48
CA PHE A 504 -9.08 -3.82 -2.61
C PHE A 504 -8.44 -2.49 -2.24
N TYR A 505 -9.07 -1.67 -1.39
CA TYR A 505 -8.53 -0.36 -0.98
C TYR A 505 -7.74 -0.38 0.33
N LYS A 506 -7.70 -1.49 1.09
CA LYS A 506 -7.06 -1.49 2.42
C LYS A 506 -6.20 -2.71 2.74
N ASN A 507 -6.35 -3.80 2.01
CA ASN A 507 -5.63 -5.03 2.23
C ASN A 507 -4.50 -5.17 1.21
N GLU A 508 -3.26 -5.11 1.68
CA GLU A 508 -2.07 -5.15 0.83
C GLU A 508 -1.96 -6.44 0.01
N SER A 509 -2.55 -7.54 0.49
CA SER A 509 -2.63 -8.79 -0.29
C SER A 509 -3.53 -8.69 -1.52
N PHE A 510 -4.30 -7.60 -1.68
CA PHE A 510 -5.16 -7.31 -2.84
C PHE A 510 -4.60 -6.16 -3.69
N PHE A 511 -3.49 -5.54 -3.33
CA PHE A 511 -3.03 -4.34 -4.04
C PHE A 511 -2.47 -4.63 -5.44
N HIS A 512 -2.10 -5.88 -5.72
CA HIS A 512 -1.74 -6.34 -7.07
C HIS A 512 -2.96 -6.58 -7.97
N ILE A 513 -4.19 -6.44 -7.46
CA ILE A 513 -5.41 -6.49 -8.25
C ILE A 513 -5.61 -5.14 -8.92
N ASP A 514 -5.68 -5.17 -10.26
CA ASP A 514 -5.90 -4.01 -11.13
C ASP A 514 -7.37 -3.58 -11.04
N LYS A 515 -8.31 -4.43 -11.48
CA LYS A 515 -9.74 -4.09 -11.51
C LYS A 515 -10.65 -5.01 -10.71
N ILE A 516 -11.75 -4.43 -10.23
CA ILE A 516 -12.96 -5.16 -9.83
C ILE A 516 -14.03 -4.94 -10.91
N ILE A 517 -14.57 -6.03 -11.45
CA ILE A 517 -15.69 -6.02 -12.39
C ILE A 517 -16.93 -6.53 -11.65
N LEU A 518 -18.00 -5.73 -11.63
CA LEU A 518 -19.26 -6.07 -11.00
C LEU A 518 -20.33 -6.30 -12.07
N PHE A 519 -20.81 -7.53 -12.18
CA PHE A 519 -21.95 -7.91 -13.01
C PHE A 519 -23.18 -8.06 -12.12
N CYS A 520 -23.84 -6.93 -11.83
CA CYS A 520 -24.98 -6.88 -10.93
C CYS A 520 -25.81 -5.61 -11.13
N GLU A 521 -27.05 -5.68 -10.66
CA GLU A 521 -27.99 -4.56 -10.60
C GLU A 521 -28.73 -4.57 -9.26
N ASP A 522 -28.19 -3.82 -8.29
CA ASP A 522 -28.74 -3.77 -6.92
C ASP A 522 -28.59 -2.34 -6.34
N PRO A 523 -29.68 -1.66 -5.96
CA PRO A 523 -29.63 -0.32 -5.39
C PRO A 523 -28.74 -0.20 -4.15
N ARG A 524 -28.67 -1.25 -3.31
CA ARG A 524 -27.83 -1.26 -2.11
C ARG A 524 -26.35 -1.32 -2.49
N VAL A 525 -26.01 -1.99 -3.59
CA VAL A 525 -24.65 -1.96 -4.16
C VAL A 525 -24.34 -0.56 -4.67
N ASN A 526 -25.28 0.10 -5.36
CA ASN A 526 -25.10 1.48 -5.81
C ASN A 526 -24.78 2.44 -4.65
N GLU A 527 -25.48 2.34 -3.52
CA GLU A 527 -25.20 3.15 -2.32
C GLU A 527 -23.76 3.00 -1.82
N ILE A 528 -23.19 1.80 -1.87
CA ILE A 528 -21.79 1.56 -1.48
C ILE A 528 -20.83 2.14 -2.50
N LEU A 529 -21.16 2.03 -3.78
CA LEU A 529 -20.34 2.57 -4.85
C LEU A 529 -20.25 4.10 -4.78
N GLN A 530 -21.23 4.79 -4.19
CA GLN A 530 -21.12 6.23 -3.91
C GLN A 530 -20.00 6.59 -2.93
N LEU A 531 -19.45 5.62 -2.18
CA LEU A 531 -18.36 5.83 -1.22
C LEU A 531 -16.96 5.64 -1.82
N VAL A 532 -16.85 5.15 -3.06
CA VAL A 532 -15.55 4.89 -3.68
C VAL A 532 -14.89 6.20 -4.13
N PRO A 533 -13.55 6.24 -4.28
CA PRO A 533 -12.83 7.44 -4.72
C PRO A 533 -13.36 7.97 -6.05
N GLU A 534 -13.35 9.30 -6.20
CA GLU A 534 -13.91 9.99 -7.37
C GLU A 534 -13.30 9.58 -8.71
N SER A 535 -12.06 9.09 -8.70
CA SER A 535 -11.38 8.56 -9.88
C SER A 535 -12.17 7.46 -10.59
N ASN A 536 -13.09 6.77 -9.89
CA ASN A 536 -13.96 5.76 -10.49
C ASN A 536 -15.11 6.34 -11.36
N PHE A 537 -15.35 7.64 -11.28
CA PHE A 537 -16.34 8.36 -12.09
C PHE A 537 -15.71 9.03 -13.32
N GLU A 538 -14.37 8.98 -13.44
CA GLU A 538 -13.63 9.52 -14.57
C GLU A 538 -13.59 8.54 -15.75
N MET A 539 -13.20 9.00 -16.94
CA MET A 539 -13.17 8.15 -18.14
C MET A 539 -11.99 7.18 -18.15
N GLU A 540 -10.86 7.52 -17.52
CA GLU A 540 -9.61 6.79 -17.62
C GLU A 540 -9.21 6.18 -16.27
N ASN A 541 -8.61 4.98 -16.30
CA ASN A 541 -8.00 4.32 -15.14
C ASN A 541 -8.90 4.10 -13.90
N VAL A 542 -10.20 3.86 -14.11
CA VAL A 542 -11.12 3.47 -13.02
C VAL A 542 -10.70 2.15 -12.36
N ASP A 543 -10.99 1.97 -11.07
CA ASP A 543 -10.72 0.73 -10.33
C ASP A 543 -11.88 -0.27 -10.48
N ILE A 544 -13.11 0.25 -10.58
CA ILE A 544 -14.34 -0.53 -10.63
C ILE A 544 -15.03 -0.35 -11.98
N LEU A 545 -15.37 -1.47 -12.59
CA LEU A 545 -16.09 -1.55 -13.86
C LEU A 545 -17.43 -2.25 -13.66
N LEU A 546 -18.48 -1.74 -14.28
CA LEU A 546 -19.81 -2.32 -14.16
C LEU A 546 -20.23 -3.07 -15.43
N ILE A 547 -21.01 -4.13 -15.26
CA ILE A 547 -21.81 -4.74 -16.32
C ILE A 547 -23.26 -4.65 -15.86
N ARG A 548 -24.03 -3.83 -16.57
CA ARG A 548 -25.41 -3.49 -16.20
C ARG A 548 -26.20 -3.00 -17.41
N GLU A 549 -27.49 -2.74 -17.23
CA GLU A 549 -28.33 -2.11 -18.24
C GLU A 549 -27.98 -0.64 -18.48
N ILE A 550 -28.54 -0.07 -19.57
CA ILE A 550 -28.37 1.34 -19.93
C ILE A 550 -28.95 2.28 -18.87
N ASN A 551 -28.43 3.51 -18.80
CA ASN A 551 -28.77 4.50 -17.76
C ASN A 551 -30.28 4.74 -17.56
N LEU A 552 -31.11 4.60 -18.60
CA LEU A 552 -32.56 4.80 -18.51
C LEU A 552 -33.31 3.65 -17.83
N LEU A 553 -32.69 2.47 -17.77
CA LEU A 553 -33.30 1.24 -17.27
C LEU A 553 -32.68 0.77 -15.95
N THR A 554 -31.65 1.45 -15.46
CA THR A 554 -30.92 1.04 -14.25
C THR A 554 -31.03 2.04 -13.10
N ASN A 555 -30.95 1.52 -11.88
CA ASN A 555 -30.80 2.32 -10.65
C ASN A 555 -29.33 2.55 -10.25
N MET A 556 -28.39 2.04 -11.05
CA MET A 556 -26.96 2.23 -10.84
C MET A 556 -26.51 3.59 -11.38
N ASP A 557 -25.52 4.20 -10.73
CA ASP A 557 -25.02 5.52 -11.13
C ASP A 557 -24.45 5.53 -12.56
N GLY A 558 -24.92 6.51 -13.34
CA GLY A 558 -24.56 6.74 -14.74
C GLY A 558 -23.11 7.14 -14.97
N ARG A 559 -22.41 7.61 -13.93
CA ARG A 559 -21.03 8.10 -14.00
C ARG A 559 -19.99 6.98 -14.04
N PHE A 560 -20.30 5.80 -13.50
CA PHE A 560 -19.39 4.66 -13.58
C PHE A 560 -19.21 4.21 -15.03
N ARG A 561 -17.99 3.79 -15.34
CA ARG A 561 -17.71 3.10 -16.59
C ARG A 561 -18.38 1.73 -16.58
N TYR A 562 -19.16 1.44 -17.63
CA TYR A 562 -19.91 0.20 -17.72
C TYR A 562 -19.94 -0.38 -19.14
N ILE A 563 -20.24 -1.68 -19.21
CA ILE A 563 -20.68 -2.38 -20.41
C ILE A 563 -22.16 -2.66 -20.30
N MET A 564 -22.88 -2.48 -21.41
CA MET A 564 -24.27 -2.90 -21.55
C MET A 564 -24.38 -4.42 -21.46
N SER A 565 -25.08 -4.89 -20.42
CA SER A 565 -25.33 -6.31 -20.14
C SER A 565 -25.91 -7.05 -21.35
N ASP A 566 -26.86 -6.45 -22.04
CA ASP A 566 -27.53 -7.02 -23.22
C ASP A 566 -26.58 -7.41 -24.35
N TRP A 567 -25.64 -6.53 -24.69
CA TRP A 567 -24.65 -6.80 -25.73
C TRP A 567 -23.67 -7.88 -25.30
N LEU A 568 -23.28 -7.85 -24.03
CA LEU A 568 -22.42 -8.87 -23.47
C LEU A 568 -23.07 -10.26 -23.54
N ILE A 569 -24.34 -10.41 -23.18
CA ILE A 569 -25.05 -11.70 -23.26
C ILE A 569 -25.03 -12.24 -24.70
N GLY A 570 -25.25 -11.40 -25.71
CA GLY A 570 -25.15 -11.81 -27.11
C GLY A 570 -23.76 -12.35 -27.47
N GLU A 571 -22.70 -11.71 -27.01
CA GLU A 571 -21.33 -12.18 -27.23
C GLU A 571 -20.97 -13.43 -26.44
N MET A 572 -21.54 -13.60 -25.24
CA MET A 572 -21.43 -14.85 -24.47
C MET A 572 -22.02 -16.03 -25.24
N TYR A 573 -22.97 -15.79 -26.15
CA TYR A 573 -23.49 -16.77 -27.12
C TYR A 573 -22.70 -16.84 -28.44
N ASP A 574 -21.56 -16.16 -28.55
CA ASP A 574 -20.75 -16.09 -29.78
C ASP A 574 -21.50 -15.47 -30.97
N LEU A 575 -22.47 -14.58 -30.70
CA LEU A 575 -23.24 -13.89 -31.74
C LEU A 575 -22.45 -12.69 -32.28
N PRO A 576 -22.33 -12.52 -33.60
CA PRO A 576 -21.73 -11.33 -34.17
C PRO A 576 -22.60 -10.09 -33.92
N TYR A 577 -21.97 -8.93 -33.75
CA TYR A 577 -22.66 -7.65 -33.50
C TYR A 577 -23.81 -7.36 -34.47
N ASP A 578 -23.58 -7.60 -35.77
CA ASP A 578 -24.60 -7.39 -36.79
C ASP A 578 -25.83 -8.28 -36.58
N ALA A 579 -25.65 -9.50 -36.05
CA ALA A 579 -26.75 -10.39 -35.72
C ALA A 579 -27.51 -9.92 -34.48
N ILE A 580 -26.81 -9.37 -33.47
CA ILE A 580 -27.45 -8.78 -32.28
C ILE A 580 -28.34 -7.59 -32.72
N GLY A 581 -27.77 -6.63 -33.46
CA GLY A 581 -28.51 -5.45 -33.93
C GLY A 581 -29.63 -5.80 -34.92
N TYR A 582 -29.43 -6.77 -35.80
CA TYR A 582 -30.48 -7.24 -36.71
C TYR A 582 -31.64 -7.93 -35.97
N SER A 583 -31.32 -8.68 -34.91
CA SER A 583 -32.33 -9.31 -34.05
C SER A 583 -33.16 -8.25 -33.31
N GLU A 584 -32.49 -7.22 -32.78
CA GLU A 584 -33.16 -6.11 -32.11
C GLU A 584 -34.10 -5.34 -33.06
N MET A 585 -33.63 -5.02 -34.28
CA MET A 585 -34.44 -4.37 -35.32
C MET A 585 -35.64 -5.21 -35.76
N LEU A 586 -35.47 -6.53 -35.94
CA LEU A 586 -36.56 -7.43 -36.34
C LEU A 586 -37.68 -7.45 -35.31
N ILE A 587 -37.33 -7.41 -34.03
CA ILE A 587 -38.29 -7.47 -32.94
C ILE A 587 -39.02 -6.14 -32.78
N GLU A 588 -38.31 -5.02 -32.88
CA GLU A 588 -38.96 -3.69 -32.87
C GLU A 588 -40.01 -3.59 -33.99
N LYS A 589 -39.69 -4.08 -35.20
CA LYS A 589 -40.66 -4.16 -36.30
C LYS A 589 -41.82 -5.11 -36.02
N THR A 590 -41.58 -6.22 -35.33
CA THR A 590 -42.62 -7.21 -35.01
C THR A 590 -43.53 -6.73 -33.90
N LEU A 591 -43.00 -5.99 -32.91
CA LEU A 591 -43.79 -5.36 -31.84
C LEU A 591 -44.66 -4.23 -32.38
N ILE A 592 -44.10 -3.35 -33.23
CA ILE A 592 -44.86 -2.29 -33.91
C ILE A 592 -45.99 -2.90 -34.76
N ALA A 593 -45.72 -3.98 -35.50
CA ALA A 593 -46.71 -4.67 -36.31
C ALA A 593 -47.77 -5.44 -35.51
N ASN A 594 -47.57 -5.67 -34.21
CA ASN A 594 -48.55 -6.29 -33.31
C ASN A 594 -49.34 -5.24 -32.50
N GLU A 595 -48.87 -3.98 -32.44
CA GLU A 595 -49.56 -2.85 -31.83
C GLU A 595 -50.47 -2.09 -32.81
N GLU A 596 -50.16 -2.17 -34.12
CA GLU A 596 -51.06 -1.80 -35.23
C GLU A 596 -52.11 -2.90 -35.53
#